data_AF-A0A164VSP4-F1
#
_entry.id   AF-A0A164VSP4-F1
#
_cell.length_a   1.000
_cell.length_b   1.000
_cell.length_c   1.000
_cell.angle_alpha   90.00
_cell.angle_beta   90.00
_cell.angle_gamma   90.00
#
_symmetry.space_group_name_H-M   'P 1'
#
loop_
_entity.id
_entity.type
_entity.pdbx_description
1 polymer ?
#
loop_
_entity_poly.entity_id
_entity_poly.type
_entity_poly.pdbx_seq_one_letter_code
_entity_poly.pdbx_strand_id
1 'polypeptide(L)'
;MDDVWGTDEETNARDYVLMQDAFTNTGYREGIIAGKESALQSGFDQAFTEVGVPSGRRFGMLRGLATALSAYLEQQGLEEPRLEAREIVSRLSRMHLEDIASPDFEAIAHAKEHLDNASQDIHEQIEEDKSIRGKAELDVVQNQLQGLLSKRGLPIDLASLISS
;
A
#
# COMPACT_ATOMS: atom_id res chain seq x y z
N MET A 1 3.66 -74.69 -11.46
CA MET A 1 3.29 -73.50 -12.26
C MET A 1 2.80 -72.50 -11.24
N ASP A 2 3.70 -71.62 -10.80
CA ASP A 2 3.35 -70.51 -9.93
C ASP A 2 2.58 -69.49 -10.75
N ASP A 3 1.47 -69.04 -10.19
CA ASP A 3 0.63 -68.00 -10.76
C ASP A 3 1.33 -66.64 -10.57
N VAL A 4 2.25 -66.33 -11.49
CA VAL A 4 3.08 -65.11 -11.49
C VAL A 4 2.24 -63.85 -11.77
N TRP A 5 0.97 -63.98 -12.16
CA TRP A 5 0.13 -62.87 -12.61
C TRP A 5 -1.01 -62.51 -11.63
N GLY A 6 -1.20 -63.26 -10.55
CA GLY A 6 -2.30 -63.06 -9.60
C GLY A 6 -2.10 -61.96 -8.54
N THR A 7 -0.94 -61.31 -8.49
CA THR A 7 -0.62 -60.28 -7.47
C THR A 7 -0.49 -58.86 -8.02
N ASP A 8 -0.29 -58.71 -9.33
CA ASP A 8 -0.09 -57.39 -9.94
C ASP A 8 -1.39 -56.60 -10.07
N GLU A 9 -2.54 -57.24 -10.31
CA GLU A 9 -3.79 -56.54 -10.57
C GLU A 9 -4.41 -55.91 -9.30
N GLU A 10 -4.35 -56.59 -8.16
CA GLU A 10 -4.76 -56.02 -6.85
C GLU A 10 -3.78 -54.95 -6.33
N THR A 11 -2.49 -55.12 -6.59
CA THR A 11 -1.46 -54.13 -6.20
C THR A 11 -1.58 -52.86 -7.06
N ASN A 12 -1.79 -53.02 -8.37
CA ASN A 12 -2.10 -51.92 -9.27
C ASN A 12 -3.37 -51.19 -8.84
N ALA A 13 -4.47 -51.90 -8.55
CA ALA A 13 -5.71 -51.27 -8.10
C ALA A 13 -5.53 -50.44 -6.81
N ARG A 14 -4.73 -50.94 -5.86
CA ARG A 14 -4.37 -50.20 -4.63
C ARG A 14 -3.51 -48.97 -4.91
N ASP A 15 -2.51 -49.10 -5.78
CA ASP A 15 -1.65 -47.99 -6.17
C ASP A 15 -2.42 -46.92 -6.96
N TYR A 16 -3.38 -47.32 -7.80
CA TYR A 16 -4.30 -46.41 -8.47
C TYR A 16 -5.19 -45.63 -7.48
N VAL A 17 -5.70 -46.28 -6.43
CA VAL A 17 -6.50 -45.62 -5.39
C VAL A 17 -5.64 -44.63 -4.59
N LEU A 18 -4.43 -45.02 -4.18
CA LEU A 18 -3.50 -44.14 -3.47
C LEU A 18 -3.09 -42.93 -4.32
N MET A 19 -2.84 -43.15 -5.61
CA MET A 19 -2.54 -42.09 -6.57
C MET A 19 -3.73 -41.14 -6.74
N GLN A 20 -4.95 -41.67 -6.85
CA GLN A 20 -6.19 -40.88 -6.95
C GLN A 20 -6.46 -40.04 -5.70
N ASP A 21 -6.27 -40.61 -4.51
CA ASP A 21 -6.40 -39.89 -3.23
C ASP A 21 -5.34 -38.78 -3.10
N ALA A 22 -4.09 -39.07 -3.51
CA ALA A 22 -3.01 -38.09 -3.53
C ALA A 22 -3.29 -36.95 -4.50
N PHE A 23 -3.82 -37.23 -5.71
CA PHE A 23 -4.22 -36.18 -6.67
C PHE A 23 -5.39 -35.36 -6.16
N THR A 24 -6.38 -35.98 -5.52
CA THR A 24 -7.56 -35.26 -4.99
C THR A 24 -7.16 -34.34 -3.83
N ASN A 25 -6.32 -34.82 -2.91
CA ASN A 25 -5.87 -34.05 -1.76
C ASN A 25 -4.88 -32.94 -2.18
N THR A 26 -3.96 -33.25 -3.10
CA THR A 26 -3.03 -32.26 -3.68
C THR A 26 -3.81 -31.20 -4.47
N GLY A 27 -4.72 -31.60 -5.36
CA GLY A 27 -5.53 -30.66 -6.14
C GLY A 27 -6.45 -29.79 -5.28
N TYR A 28 -6.99 -30.32 -4.19
CA TYR A 28 -7.76 -29.52 -3.22
C TYR A 28 -6.88 -28.50 -2.50
N ARG A 29 -5.69 -28.90 -2.04
CA ARG A 29 -4.73 -27.97 -1.41
C ARG A 29 -4.26 -26.90 -2.37
N GLU A 30 -3.87 -27.29 -3.58
CA GLU A 30 -3.46 -26.37 -4.65
C GLU A 30 -4.60 -25.42 -5.02
N GLY A 31 -5.84 -25.90 -5.11
CA GLY A 31 -7.01 -25.07 -5.35
C GLY A 31 -7.26 -24.03 -4.24
N ILE A 32 -7.10 -24.41 -2.97
CA ILE A 32 -7.18 -23.47 -1.84
C ILE A 32 -6.06 -22.43 -1.91
N ILE A 33 -4.83 -22.86 -2.17
CA ILE A 33 -3.67 -21.97 -2.24
C ILE A 33 -3.85 -20.99 -3.40
N ALA A 34 -4.19 -21.48 -4.58
CA ALA A 34 -4.46 -20.65 -5.76
C ALA A 34 -5.62 -19.68 -5.54
N GLY A 35 -6.69 -20.11 -4.87
CA GLY A 35 -7.81 -19.24 -4.51
C GLY A 35 -7.40 -18.13 -3.53
N LYS A 36 -6.63 -18.46 -2.49
CA LYS A 36 -6.10 -17.47 -1.53
C LYS A 36 -5.15 -16.48 -2.20
N GLU A 37 -4.25 -16.97 -3.05
CA GLU A 37 -3.32 -16.13 -3.80
C GLU A 37 -4.05 -15.21 -4.78
N SER A 38 -5.04 -15.73 -5.51
CA SER A 38 -5.85 -14.95 -6.44
C SER A 38 -6.65 -13.86 -5.72
N ALA A 39 -7.24 -14.16 -4.57
CA ALA A 39 -7.96 -13.18 -3.77
C ALA A 39 -7.02 -12.08 -3.21
N LEU A 40 -5.83 -12.48 -2.75
CA LEU A 40 -4.81 -11.56 -2.23
C LEU A 40 -4.28 -10.62 -3.32
N GLN A 41 -4.00 -11.13 -4.52
CA GLN A 41 -3.56 -10.31 -5.65
C GLN A 41 -4.64 -9.31 -6.08
N SER A 42 -5.91 -9.76 -6.17
CA SER A 42 -7.02 -8.85 -6.49
C SER A 42 -7.18 -7.74 -5.45
N GLY A 43 -7.03 -8.06 -4.16
CA GLY A 43 -7.09 -7.06 -3.08
C GLY A 43 -5.94 -6.05 -3.16
N PHE A 44 -4.72 -6.53 -3.45
CA PHE A 44 -3.57 -5.65 -3.68
C PHE A 44 -3.79 -4.72 -4.89
N ASP A 45 -4.22 -5.26 -6.03
CA ASP A 45 -4.43 -4.48 -7.26
C ASP A 45 -5.48 -3.39 -7.05
N GLN A 46 -6.55 -3.71 -6.31
CA GLN A 46 -7.57 -2.75 -5.94
C GLN A 46 -7.00 -1.64 -5.04
N ALA A 47 -6.35 -2.00 -3.93
CA ALA A 47 -5.77 -1.02 -3.00
C ALA A 47 -4.67 -0.16 -3.65
N PHE A 48 -3.86 -0.76 -4.52
CA PHE A 48 -2.86 -0.05 -5.31
C PHE A 48 -3.50 0.95 -6.25
N THR A 49 -4.56 0.58 -6.96
CA THR A 49 -5.24 1.46 -7.92
C THR A 49 -6.02 2.57 -7.23
N GLU A 50 -6.75 2.25 -6.17
CA GLU A 50 -7.66 3.18 -5.49
C GLU A 50 -6.92 4.14 -4.55
N VAL A 51 -5.92 3.67 -3.81
CA VAL A 51 -5.24 4.45 -2.76
C VAL A 51 -3.79 4.72 -3.13
N GLY A 52 -3.06 3.68 -3.52
CA GLY A 52 -1.61 3.77 -3.77
C GLY A 52 -1.24 4.73 -4.89
N VAL A 53 -1.87 4.59 -6.06
CA VAL A 53 -1.58 5.39 -7.26
C VAL A 53 -1.96 6.86 -7.06
N PRO A 54 -3.17 7.24 -6.61
CA PRO A 54 -3.52 8.64 -6.42
C PRO A 54 -2.66 9.32 -5.35
N SER A 55 -2.45 8.64 -4.21
CA SER A 55 -1.67 9.19 -3.10
C SER A 55 -0.18 9.31 -3.47
N GLY A 56 0.38 8.28 -4.10
CA GLY A 56 1.76 8.26 -4.57
C GLY A 56 2.04 9.34 -5.62
N ARG A 57 1.11 9.56 -6.58
CA ARG A 57 1.22 10.66 -7.55
C ARG A 57 1.20 12.02 -6.87
N ARG A 58 0.24 12.27 -5.96
CA ARG A 58 0.16 13.52 -5.19
C ARG A 58 1.48 13.81 -4.46
N PHE A 59 2.04 12.80 -3.80
CA PHE A 59 3.33 12.91 -3.12
C PHE A 59 4.50 13.20 -4.04
N GLY A 60 4.61 12.46 -5.14
CA GLY A 60 5.66 12.64 -6.13
C GLY A 60 5.65 14.05 -6.71
N MET A 61 4.45 14.56 -7.02
CA MET A 61 4.28 15.93 -7.53
C MET A 61 4.67 16.99 -6.51
N LEU A 62 4.19 16.90 -5.26
CA LEU A 62 4.55 17.87 -4.22
C LEU A 62 6.07 17.88 -3.93
N ARG A 63 6.70 16.70 -3.84
CA ARG A 63 8.16 16.58 -3.66
C ARG A 63 8.91 17.14 -4.85
N GLY A 64 8.48 16.83 -6.07
CA GLY A 64 9.08 17.32 -7.30
C GLY A 64 9.01 18.84 -7.40
N LEU A 65 7.85 19.43 -7.15
CA LEU A 65 7.65 20.88 -7.19
C LEU A 65 8.44 21.61 -6.11
N ALA A 66 8.44 21.12 -4.87
CA ALA A 66 9.21 21.73 -3.79
C ALA A 66 10.74 21.65 -4.07
N THR A 67 11.21 20.54 -4.65
CA THR A 67 12.62 20.37 -5.03
C THR A 67 12.99 21.30 -6.19
N ALA A 68 12.15 21.36 -7.22
CA ALA A 68 12.35 22.26 -8.35
C ALA A 68 12.33 23.73 -7.92
N LEU A 69 11.42 24.11 -7.01
CA LEU A 69 11.37 25.44 -6.43
C LEU A 69 12.63 25.76 -5.64
N SER A 70 13.12 24.82 -4.82
CA SER A 70 14.37 25.01 -4.07
C SER A 70 15.57 25.24 -5.00
N ALA A 71 15.69 24.45 -6.08
CA ALA A 71 16.75 24.60 -7.08
C ALA A 71 16.63 25.92 -7.86
N TYR A 72 15.41 26.33 -8.21
CA TYR A 72 15.16 27.62 -8.85
C TYR A 72 15.56 28.80 -7.94
N LEU A 73 15.22 28.74 -6.65
CA LEU A 73 15.58 29.78 -5.69
C LEU A 73 17.08 29.86 -5.42
N GLU A 74 17.79 28.73 -5.47
CA GLU A 74 19.24 28.67 -5.42
C GLU A 74 19.88 29.41 -6.60
N GLN A 75 19.35 29.24 -7.82
CA GLN A 75 19.83 29.99 -8.99
C GLN A 75 19.57 31.49 -8.89
N GLN A 76 18.51 31.90 -8.19
CA GLN A 76 18.16 33.30 -7.96
C GLN A 76 18.94 33.92 -6.77
N GLY A 77 19.74 33.14 -6.04
CA GLY A 77 20.49 33.63 -4.87
C GLY A 77 19.62 34.01 -3.66
N LEU A 78 18.41 33.44 -3.57
CA LEU A 78 17.44 33.76 -2.52
C LEU A 78 17.48 32.72 -1.40
N GLU A 79 18.25 32.99 -0.34
CA GLU A 79 18.47 32.01 0.74
C GLU A 79 17.24 31.77 1.62
N GLU A 80 16.58 32.80 2.14
CA GLU A 80 15.40 32.66 3.02
C GLU A 80 14.28 31.76 2.42
N PRO A 81 13.75 32.02 1.21
CA PRO A 81 12.71 31.16 0.64
C PRO A 81 13.26 29.78 0.22
N ARG A 82 14.56 29.67 -0.04
CA ARG A 82 15.19 28.38 -0.36
C ARG A 82 15.22 27.49 0.88
N LEU A 83 15.50 28.06 2.05
CA LEU A 83 15.40 27.35 3.33
C LEU A 83 13.96 26.87 3.58
N GLU A 84 12.95 27.73 3.38
CA GLU A 84 11.54 27.34 3.50
C GLU A 84 11.18 26.20 2.53
N ALA A 85 11.61 26.28 1.27
CA ALA A 85 11.39 25.21 0.29
C ALA A 85 12.11 23.91 0.67
N ARG A 86 13.34 23.98 1.22
CA ARG A 86 14.08 22.80 1.71
C ARG A 86 13.41 22.16 2.93
N GLU A 87 12.85 22.97 3.83
CA GLU A 87 12.08 22.48 4.96
C GLU A 87 10.85 21.70 4.49
N ILE A 88 10.12 22.25 3.51
CA ILE A 88 8.99 21.56 2.86
C ILE A 88 9.43 20.23 2.26
N VAL A 89 10.55 20.19 1.51
CA VAL A 89 11.10 18.93 0.97
C VAL A 89 11.41 17.93 2.08
N SER A 90 12.05 18.37 3.16
CA SER A 90 12.41 17.53 4.32
C SER A 90 11.18 17.02 5.09
N ARG A 91 10.10 17.79 5.15
CA ARG A 91 8.83 17.35 5.73
C ARG A 91 8.18 16.32 4.83
N LEU A 92 8.06 16.61 3.54
CA LEU A 92 7.49 15.69 2.56
C LEU A 92 8.27 14.37 2.48
N SER A 93 9.60 14.37 2.65
CA SER A 93 10.42 13.15 2.58
C SER A 93 10.24 12.22 3.78
N ARG A 94 9.84 12.76 4.94
CA ARG A 94 9.58 11.98 6.16
C ARG A 94 8.18 11.37 6.23
N MET A 95 7.24 11.86 5.41
CA MET A 95 5.89 11.31 5.36
C MET A 95 5.86 10.02 4.54
N HIS A 96 5.18 9.00 5.06
CA HIS A 96 4.94 7.73 4.40
C HIS A 96 3.48 7.62 3.95
N LEU A 97 3.22 6.70 3.00
CA LEU A 97 1.87 6.43 2.53
C LEU A 97 0.96 5.94 3.67
N GLU A 98 1.51 5.16 4.58
CA GLU A 98 0.83 4.65 5.79
C GLU A 98 0.29 5.77 6.68
N ASP A 99 0.92 6.95 6.68
CA ASP A 99 0.49 8.08 7.50
C ASP A 99 -0.75 8.78 6.94
N ILE A 100 -1.15 8.49 5.70
CA ILE A 100 -2.25 9.18 4.98
C ILE A 100 -3.28 8.21 4.42
N ALA A 101 -2.87 6.98 4.12
CA ALA A 101 -3.81 5.95 3.73
C ALA A 101 -4.84 5.78 4.85
N SER A 102 -6.10 5.58 4.47
CA SER A 102 -7.12 5.19 5.44
C SER A 102 -6.72 3.82 6.02
N PRO A 103 -6.87 3.59 7.33
CA PRO A 103 -6.62 2.29 7.91
C PRO A 103 -7.44 1.21 7.19
N ASP A 104 -6.82 0.07 6.91
CA ASP A 104 -7.53 -1.07 6.32
C ASP A 104 -8.34 -1.77 7.42
N PHE A 105 -9.56 -1.30 7.63
CA PHE A 105 -10.44 -1.84 8.67
C PHE A 105 -10.75 -3.33 8.49
N GLU A 106 -10.70 -3.85 7.25
CA GLU A 106 -10.94 -5.27 6.96
C GLU A 106 -9.72 -6.13 7.31
N ALA A 107 -8.50 -5.68 6.95
CA ALA A 107 -7.27 -6.34 7.39
C ALA A 107 -7.07 -6.26 8.90
N ILE A 108 -7.40 -5.11 9.51
CA ILE A 108 -7.40 -4.96 10.97
C ILE A 108 -8.44 -5.94 11.54
N ALA A 109 -9.68 -6.00 11.02
CA ALA A 109 -10.70 -6.93 11.50
C ALA A 109 -10.33 -8.41 11.36
N HIS A 110 -9.66 -8.81 10.28
CA HIS A 110 -9.17 -10.17 10.12
C HIS A 110 -8.01 -10.48 11.09
N ALA A 111 -7.13 -9.50 11.37
CA ALA A 111 -6.14 -9.62 12.44
C ALA A 111 -6.80 -9.59 13.86
N LYS A 112 -7.97 -8.95 14.00
CA LYS A 112 -8.79 -8.88 15.24
C LYS A 112 -9.30 -10.26 15.66
N GLU A 113 -9.50 -11.21 14.75
CA GLU A 113 -9.96 -12.57 15.10
C GLU A 113 -8.93 -13.40 15.91
N HIS A 114 -7.69 -12.92 16.06
CA HIS A 114 -6.59 -13.61 16.75
C HIS A 114 -6.02 -12.90 18.00
N LEU A 115 -6.56 -11.74 18.43
CA LEU A 115 -6.03 -10.94 19.56
C LEU A 115 -7.11 -10.49 20.58
N ASP A 116 -6.75 -10.41 21.86
CA ASP A 116 -7.62 -10.29 23.03
C ASP A 116 -8.27 -8.88 23.22
N ASN A 117 -9.61 -8.79 23.26
CA ASN A 117 -10.45 -7.84 24.02
C ASN A 117 -9.99 -6.36 24.17
N ALA A 118 -9.15 -6.08 25.17
CA ALA A 118 -8.97 -4.73 25.72
C ALA A 118 -7.86 -3.92 25.02
N SER A 119 -6.97 -4.57 24.26
CA SER A 119 -5.95 -3.88 23.45
C SER A 119 -6.50 -3.37 22.11
N GLN A 120 -7.79 -3.61 21.85
CA GLN A 120 -8.46 -3.48 20.56
C GLN A 120 -8.87 -2.05 20.22
N ASP A 121 -9.66 -1.39 21.08
CA ASP A 121 -10.12 0.00 20.86
C ASP A 121 -8.94 0.98 20.78
N ILE A 122 -7.89 0.72 21.55
CA ILE A 122 -6.71 1.57 21.62
C ILE A 122 -5.94 1.55 20.29
N HIS A 123 -5.79 0.39 19.65
CA HIS A 123 -4.99 0.30 18.42
C HIS A 123 -5.72 0.89 17.20
N GLU A 124 -7.02 0.61 17.05
CA GLU A 124 -7.85 1.17 15.97
C GLU A 124 -7.88 2.71 16.05
N GLN A 125 -8.04 3.25 17.25
CA GLN A 125 -8.05 4.69 17.47
C GLN A 125 -6.67 5.34 17.22
N ILE A 126 -5.57 4.65 17.54
CA ILE A 126 -4.21 5.13 17.23
C ILE A 126 -3.97 5.20 15.72
N GLU A 127 -4.37 4.19 14.95
CA GLU A 127 -4.16 4.18 13.49
C GLU A 127 -5.06 5.20 12.78
N GLU A 128 -6.31 5.37 13.23
CA GLU A 128 -7.17 6.45 12.76
C GLU A 128 -6.56 7.83 13.04
N ASP A 129 -6.13 8.07 14.28
CA ASP A 129 -5.51 9.34 14.69
C ASP A 129 -4.25 9.64 13.89
N LYS A 130 -3.43 8.61 13.60
CA LYS A 130 -2.23 8.74 12.77
C LYS A 130 -2.57 9.13 11.33
N SER A 131 -3.56 8.46 10.72
CA SER A 131 -4.02 8.75 9.35
C SER A 131 -4.60 10.17 9.23
N ILE A 132 -5.44 10.58 10.20
CA ILE A 132 -6.03 11.93 10.24
C ILE A 132 -4.93 12.99 10.36
N ARG A 133 -3.96 12.75 11.24
CA ARG A 133 -2.82 13.66 11.43
C ARG A 133 -1.98 13.79 10.17
N GLY A 134 -1.63 12.68 9.51
CA GLY A 134 -0.82 12.74 8.30
C GLY A 134 -1.55 13.44 7.15
N LYS A 135 -2.87 13.24 6.99
CA LYS A 135 -3.70 14.00 6.04
C LYS A 135 -3.65 15.51 6.34
N ALA A 136 -3.84 15.90 7.59
CA ALA A 136 -3.79 17.30 8.00
C ALA A 136 -2.40 17.93 7.77
N GLU A 137 -1.33 17.20 8.10
CA GLU A 137 0.05 17.65 7.86
C GLU A 137 0.32 17.85 6.36
N LEU A 138 -0.20 16.96 5.51
CA LEU A 138 -0.06 17.05 4.06
C LEU A 138 -0.75 18.31 3.52
N ASP A 139 -1.96 18.61 3.96
CA ASP A 139 -2.70 19.79 3.54
C ASP A 139 -2.01 21.09 4.01
N VAL A 140 -1.43 21.10 5.21
CA VAL A 140 -0.61 22.22 5.69
C VAL A 140 0.59 22.44 4.77
N VAL A 141 1.32 21.37 4.43
CA VAL A 141 2.50 21.47 3.57
C VAL A 141 2.12 21.93 2.15
N GLN A 142 1.02 21.42 1.60
CA GLN A 142 0.50 21.85 0.32
C GLN A 142 0.17 23.34 0.31
N ASN A 143 -0.53 23.84 1.35
CA ASN A 143 -0.87 25.26 1.47
C ASN A 143 0.37 26.15 1.61
N GLN A 144 1.39 25.70 2.34
CA GLN A 144 2.66 26.41 2.45
C GLN A 144 3.38 26.51 1.09
N LEU A 145 3.42 25.41 0.34
CA LEU A 145 4.00 25.39 -1.01
C LEU A 145 3.21 26.29 -1.96
N GLN A 146 1.88 26.25 -1.94
CA GLN A 146 1.02 27.15 -2.72
C GLN A 146 1.28 28.63 -2.37
N GLY A 147 1.44 28.93 -1.08
CA GLY A 147 1.79 30.27 -0.59
C GLY A 147 3.15 30.74 -1.10
N LEU A 148 4.14 29.86 -1.14
CA LEU A 148 5.45 30.19 -1.69
C LEU A 148 5.40 30.43 -3.21
N LEU A 149 4.67 29.61 -3.95
CA LEU A 149 4.53 29.75 -5.40
C LEU A 149 3.80 31.05 -5.77
N SER A 150 2.70 31.37 -5.09
CA SER A 150 1.92 32.59 -5.32
C SER A 150 2.70 33.86 -4.98
N LYS A 151 3.46 33.89 -3.88
CA LYS A 151 4.37 35.00 -3.54
C LYS A 151 5.42 35.27 -4.62
N ARG A 152 5.73 34.27 -5.45
CA ARG A 152 6.72 34.37 -6.53
C ARG A 152 6.08 34.60 -7.90
N GLY A 153 4.76 34.81 -7.95
CA GLY A 153 4.04 35.07 -9.19
C GLY A 153 3.96 33.86 -10.13
N LEU A 154 4.15 32.64 -9.61
CA LEU A 154 3.97 31.40 -10.37
C LEU A 154 2.51 30.97 -10.25
N PRO A 155 1.69 31.04 -11.31
CA PRO A 155 0.27 30.67 -11.27
C PRO A 155 0.13 29.15 -11.42
N ILE A 156 0.73 28.40 -10.50
CA ILE A 156 0.55 26.96 -10.41
C ILE A 156 -0.55 26.73 -9.38
N ASP A 157 -1.69 26.20 -9.82
CA ASP A 157 -2.74 25.75 -8.92
C ASP A 157 -2.49 24.27 -8.57
N LEU A 158 -1.99 24.04 -7.35
CA LEU A 158 -1.71 22.69 -6.88
C LEU A 158 -2.99 21.84 -6.76
N ALA A 159 -4.15 22.46 -6.50
CA ALA A 159 -5.40 21.72 -6.30
C ALA A 159 -5.88 21.06 -7.60
N SER A 160 -5.85 21.78 -8.72
CA SER A 160 -6.19 21.22 -10.04
C SER A 160 -5.16 20.21 -10.56
N LEU A 161 -3.87 20.39 -10.22
CA LEU A 161 -2.81 19.47 -10.64
C LEU A 161 -2.91 18.10 -9.95
N ILE A 162 -3.40 18.08 -8.72
CA ILE A 162 -3.48 16.88 -7.88
C ILE A 162 -4.80 16.10 -8.10
N SER A 163 -5.86 16.76 -8.56
CA SER A 163 -7.16 16.11 -8.83
C SER A 163 -7.29 15.48 -10.22
N SER A 164 -6.22 15.52 -11.04
CA SER A 164 -6.16 14.98 -12.41
C SER A 164 -5.44 13.64 -12.45
#